data_AF-A0AAU5WTM6-F1
#
_entry.id   AF-A0AAU5WTM6-F1
#
_cell.length_a   1.000
_cell.length_b   1.000
_cell.length_c   1.000
_cell.angle_alpha   90.00
_cell.angle_beta   90.00
_cell.angle_gamma   90.00
#
_symmetry.space_group_name_H-M   'P 1'
#
loop_
_entity.id
_entity.type
_entity.pdbx_description
1 polymer ?
#
loop_
_entity_poly.entity_id
_entity_poly.type
_entity_poly.pdbx_seq_one_letter_code
_entity_poly.pdbx_strand_id
1 'polypeptide(L)'
;MAGASPAFADQTWTVSGTDSAGDGTITIGQWTCSSTITTDFLPGPGAPGDGLGRIETISFSSCTNPSGFTFVISVTLPWLINAKAYSSGRTTGTITDVGLHFSGPLCSLNLGGSLDFSYDNPSHTMAWSGDLTAQNVSGCLGLIQNGETEPVSATYVFTDLTITSP
;
A
#
# COMPACT_ATOMS: atom_id res chain seq x y z
N MET A 1 -22.01 -38.77 -10.94
CA MET A 1 -22.51 -37.41 -11.25
C MET A 1 -21.72 -36.45 -10.37
N ALA A 2 -20.76 -35.72 -10.94
CA ALA A 2 -20.03 -34.70 -10.20
C ALA A 2 -20.93 -33.45 -10.14
N GLY A 3 -21.38 -33.06 -8.95
CA GLY A 3 -22.11 -31.82 -8.74
C GLY A 3 -21.15 -30.65 -8.90
N ALA A 4 -21.45 -29.71 -9.79
CA ALA A 4 -20.76 -28.44 -9.83
C ALA A 4 -21.03 -27.69 -8.52
N SER A 5 -19.97 -27.33 -7.79
CA SER A 5 -20.08 -26.39 -6.68
C SER A 5 -20.70 -25.07 -7.20
N PRO A 6 -21.60 -24.42 -6.47
CA PRO A 6 -22.11 -23.12 -6.87
C PRO A 6 -20.93 -22.14 -7.01
N ALA A 7 -20.81 -21.53 -8.19
CA ALA A 7 -19.88 -20.42 -8.36
C ALA A 7 -20.45 -19.24 -7.56
N PHE A 8 -19.70 -18.76 -6.57
CA PHE A 8 -19.98 -17.46 -5.97
C PHE A 8 -19.83 -16.43 -7.08
N ALA A 9 -20.83 -15.56 -7.25
CA ALA A 9 -20.65 -14.39 -8.10
C ALA A 9 -19.51 -13.56 -7.49
N ASP A 10 -18.53 -13.20 -8.31
CA ASP A 10 -17.46 -12.32 -7.85
C ASP A 10 -18.07 -11.03 -7.31
N GLN A 11 -17.60 -10.62 -6.13
CA GLN A 11 -18.04 -9.37 -5.52
C GLN A 11 -17.63 -8.21 -6.44
N THR A 12 -18.62 -7.48 -6.93
CA THR A 12 -18.40 -6.31 -7.79
C THR A 12 -18.32 -5.04 -6.97
N TRP A 13 -17.54 -4.08 -7.46
CA TRP A 13 -17.26 -2.82 -6.79
C TRP A 13 -17.76 -1.64 -7.59
N THR A 14 -18.07 -0.56 -6.90
CA THR A 14 -18.34 0.75 -7.50
C THR A 14 -17.36 1.75 -6.92
N VAL A 15 -16.57 2.38 -7.79
CA VAL A 15 -15.67 3.47 -7.45
C VAL A 15 -16.20 4.78 -8.03
N SER A 16 -16.24 5.83 -7.21
CA SER A 16 -16.59 7.18 -7.63
C SER A 16 -15.74 8.21 -6.91
N GLY A 17 -15.81 9.45 -7.39
CA GLY A 17 -14.95 10.55 -6.92
C GLY A 17 -14.00 10.99 -8.01
N THR A 18 -13.41 12.17 -7.83
CA THR A 18 -12.46 12.76 -8.77
C THR A 18 -11.03 12.74 -8.25
N ASP A 19 -10.83 12.33 -6.99
CA ASP A 19 -9.52 12.40 -6.37
C ASP A 19 -8.70 11.15 -6.63
N SER A 20 -7.47 11.41 -7.07
CA SER A 20 -6.42 10.40 -7.24
C SER A 20 -5.32 10.57 -6.20
N ALA A 21 -5.27 11.68 -5.44
CA ALA A 21 -4.18 11.98 -4.55
C ALA A 21 -4.55 11.74 -3.08
N GLY A 22 -3.56 11.26 -2.31
CA GLY A 22 -3.68 11.10 -0.87
C GLY A 22 -2.45 11.67 -0.18
N ASP A 23 -2.66 12.52 0.83
CA ASP A 23 -1.60 13.02 1.70
C ASP A 23 -1.60 12.27 3.02
N GLY A 24 -0.40 11.98 3.52
CA GLY A 24 -0.28 11.04 4.62
C GLY A 24 1.07 10.93 5.27
N THR A 25 1.16 9.93 6.14
CA THR A 25 2.41 9.51 6.78
C THR A 25 2.62 8.04 6.54
N ILE A 26 3.88 7.66 6.36
CA ILE A 26 4.32 6.28 6.25
C ILE A 26 5.44 6.02 7.25
N THR A 27 5.32 4.92 7.95
CA THR A 27 6.29 4.40 8.90
C THR A 27 6.85 3.08 8.36
N ILE A 28 8.18 2.96 8.38
CA ILE A 28 8.93 1.81 7.87
C ILE A 28 9.98 1.46 8.92
N GLY A 29 9.76 0.40 9.69
CA GLY A 29 10.56 0.11 10.88
C GLY A 29 10.53 1.31 11.84
N GLN A 30 11.70 1.92 12.07
CA GLN A 30 11.84 3.12 12.92
C GLN A 30 11.75 4.45 12.15
N TRP A 31 11.57 4.41 10.84
CA TRP A 31 11.50 5.60 10.00
C TRP A 31 10.09 6.09 9.91
N THR A 32 9.90 7.41 9.99
CA THR A 32 8.61 8.05 9.70
C THR A 32 8.82 9.17 8.71
N CYS A 33 8.08 9.13 7.60
CA CYS A 33 8.10 10.12 6.54
C CYS A 33 6.71 10.72 6.34
N SER A 34 6.66 12.02 6.03
CA SER A 34 5.52 12.58 5.32
C SER A 34 5.53 12.05 3.89
N SER A 35 4.36 11.77 3.33
CA SER A 35 4.29 11.21 1.98
C SER A 35 3.00 11.59 1.28
N THR A 36 3.08 11.69 -0.04
CA THR A 36 1.93 11.89 -0.92
C THR A 36 1.91 10.77 -1.95
N ILE A 37 0.72 10.23 -2.21
CA ILE A 37 0.50 9.21 -3.23
C ILE A 37 -0.44 9.73 -4.31
N THR A 38 -0.32 9.16 -5.52
CA THR A 38 -1.39 9.23 -6.52
C THR A 38 -1.84 7.82 -6.90
N THR A 39 -3.12 7.67 -7.17
CA THR A 39 -3.80 6.42 -7.44
C THR A 39 -4.60 6.51 -8.73
N ASP A 40 -4.72 5.40 -9.45
CA ASP A 40 -5.61 5.25 -10.59
C ASP A 40 -6.56 4.10 -10.29
N PHE A 41 -7.78 4.43 -9.85
CA PHE A 41 -8.85 3.46 -9.61
C PHE A 41 -9.69 3.27 -10.87
N LEU A 42 -10.25 2.07 -11.04
CA LEU A 42 -11.20 1.78 -12.11
C LEU A 42 -12.56 2.42 -11.78
N PRO A 43 -12.95 3.52 -12.46
CA PRO A 43 -14.16 4.25 -12.09
C PRO A 43 -15.42 3.53 -12.58
N GLY A 44 -16.52 3.73 -11.85
CA GLY A 44 -17.83 3.24 -12.23
C GLY A 44 -18.21 1.91 -11.56
N PRO A 45 -19.42 1.41 -11.85
CA PRO A 45 -19.94 0.18 -11.27
C PRO A 45 -19.39 -1.07 -11.97
N GLY A 46 -19.39 -2.20 -11.27
CA GLY A 46 -19.02 -3.50 -11.83
C GLY A 46 -17.51 -3.75 -11.89
N ALA A 47 -16.70 -2.93 -11.20
CA ALA A 47 -15.26 -3.13 -11.15
C ALA A 47 -14.93 -4.44 -10.40
N PRO A 48 -13.89 -5.18 -10.84
CA PRO A 48 -13.40 -6.35 -10.11
C PRO A 48 -12.76 -5.92 -8.78
N GLY A 49 -12.76 -6.82 -7.78
CA GLY A 49 -12.02 -6.61 -6.54
C GLY A 49 -10.51 -6.63 -6.76
N ASP A 50 -10.02 -7.59 -7.52
CA ASP A 50 -8.61 -7.67 -7.92
C ASP A 50 -8.29 -6.59 -8.96
N GLY A 51 -7.22 -5.84 -8.73
CA GLY A 51 -6.83 -4.72 -9.59
C GLY A 51 -7.83 -3.56 -9.60
N LEU A 52 -8.61 -3.37 -8.53
CA LEU A 52 -9.58 -2.27 -8.37
C LEU A 52 -8.93 -0.89 -8.63
N GLY A 53 -7.65 -0.77 -8.30
CA GLY A 53 -6.84 0.39 -8.65
C GLY A 53 -5.35 0.11 -8.51
N ARG A 54 -4.55 1.16 -8.70
CA ARG A 54 -3.10 1.09 -8.49
C ARG A 54 -2.54 2.40 -7.97
N ILE A 55 -1.45 2.32 -7.22
CA ILE A 55 -0.65 3.47 -6.81
C ILE A 55 0.35 3.76 -7.92
N GLU A 56 0.25 4.95 -8.51
CA GLU A 56 1.02 5.42 -9.66
C GLU A 56 2.25 6.22 -9.26
N THR A 57 2.15 6.95 -8.14
CA THR A 57 3.26 7.67 -7.57
C THR A 57 3.22 7.56 -6.05
N ILE A 58 4.40 7.57 -5.44
CA ILE A 58 4.58 7.83 -4.03
C ILE A 58 5.82 8.70 -3.88
N SER A 59 5.69 9.75 -3.09
CA SER A 59 6.75 10.70 -2.79
C SER A 59 6.92 10.79 -1.29
N PHE A 60 8.18 10.84 -0.84
CA PHE A 60 8.52 10.96 0.58
C PHE A 60 9.18 12.30 0.84
N SER A 61 8.85 12.89 1.99
CA SER A 61 9.44 14.12 2.50
C SER A 61 9.58 14.02 4.03
N SER A 62 10.46 14.86 4.59
CA SER A 62 10.60 14.99 6.05
C SER A 62 10.81 13.66 6.80
N CYS A 63 11.59 12.74 6.21
CA CYS A 63 11.88 11.45 6.83
C CYS A 63 12.74 11.61 8.09
N THR A 64 12.29 11.02 9.19
CA THR A 64 12.99 11.04 10.48
C THR A 64 13.26 9.62 10.96
N ASN A 65 14.38 9.43 11.66
CA ASN A 65 14.68 8.22 12.41
C ASN A 65 15.46 8.58 13.69
N PRO A 66 15.43 7.73 14.73
CA PRO A 66 16.12 8.00 15.99
C PRO A 66 17.65 8.10 15.89
N SER A 67 18.25 7.48 14.87
CA SER A 67 19.70 7.38 14.69
C SER A 67 20.31 8.52 13.85
N GLY A 68 19.49 9.43 13.30
CA GLY A 68 19.93 10.56 12.49
C GLY A 68 20.54 10.22 11.12
N PHE A 69 20.45 8.96 10.68
CA PHE A 69 20.94 8.58 9.35
C PHE A 69 20.03 9.14 8.25
N THR A 70 20.53 9.27 7.03
CA THR A 70 19.71 9.61 5.87
C THR A 70 19.84 8.52 4.83
N PHE A 71 18.70 8.07 4.30
CA PHE A 71 18.61 7.20 3.15
C PHE A 71 17.87 7.91 2.03
N VAL A 72 18.25 7.59 0.80
CA VAL A 72 17.43 7.85 -0.37
C VAL A 72 16.46 6.68 -0.47
N ILE A 73 15.17 6.98 -0.49
CA ILE A 73 14.10 6.00 -0.71
C ILE A 73 13.62 6.17 -2.16
N SER A 74 13.66 5.09 -2.93
CA SER A 74 12.98 4.99 -4.22
C SER A 74 11.99 3.83 -4.20
N VAL A 75 11.08 3.83 -5.16
CA VAL A 75 9.94 2.90 -5.21
C VAL A 75 9.86 2.23 -6.57
N THR A 76 9.43 0.98 -6.57
CA THR A 76 9.03 0.28 -7.80
C THR A 76 7.53 0.37 -7.91
N LEU A 77 7.02 0.92 -9.01
CA LEU A 77 5.60 1.17 -9.24
C LEU A 77 5.16 0.54 -10.57
N PRO A 78 3.87 0.24 -10.76
CA PRO A 78 2.75 0.51 -9.84
C PRO A 78 2.60 -0.54 -8.72
N TRP A 79 2.00 -0.15 -7.58
CA TRP A 79 1.49 -1.11 -6.59
C TRP A 79 0.01 -1.35 -6.83
N LEU A 80 -0.46 -2.60 -6.78
CA LEU A 80 -1.84 -2.94 -7.13
C LEU A 80 -2.73 -2.97 -5.89
N ILE A 81 -3.90 -2.34 -5.96
CA ILE A 81 -4.91 -2.31 -4.90
C ILE A 81 -5.98 -3.35 -5.24
N ASN A 82 -6.20 -4.30 -4.33
CA ASN A 82 -7.13 -5.41 -4.50
C ASN A 82 -8.14 -5.41 -3.36
N ALA A 83 -9.40 -5.07 -3.64
CA ALA A 83 -10.46 -5.06 -2.64
C ALA A 83 -11.08 -6.45 -2.45
N LYS A 84 -11.33 -6.82 -1.19
CA LYS A 84 -11.80 -8.16 -0.81
C LYS A 84 -13.11 -8.18 -0.03
N ALA A 85 -13.37 -7.17 0.79
CA ALA A 85 -14.59 -7.13 1.60
C ALA A 85 -15.03 -5.70 1.90
N TYR A 86 -16.34 -5.50 1.94
CA TYR A 86 -17.00 -4.24 2.26
C TYR A 86 -17.98 -4.44 3.40
N SER A 87 -17.91 -3.59 4.42
CA SER A 87 -18.87 -3.57 5.53
C SER A 87 -18.95 -2.19 6.14
N SER A 88 -20.17 -1.69 6.36
CA SER A 88 -20.42 -0.44 7.11
C SER A 88 -19.64 0.78 6.60
N GLY A 89 -19.51 0.94 5.28
CA GLY A 89 -18.76 2.07 4.69
C GLY A 89 -17.25 1.86 4.62
N ARG A 90 -16.75 0.71 5.06
CA ARG A 90 -15.33 0.36 5.07
C ARG A 90 -15.03 -0.75 4.06
N THR A 91 -14.05 -0.51 3.22
CA THR A 91 -13.45 -1.48 2.30
C THR A 91 -12.17 -2.05 2.93
N THR A 92 -11.90 -3.33 2.75
CA THR A 92 -10.65 -3.98 3.14
C THR A 92 -10.11 -4.83 2.01
N GLY A 93 -8.80 -5.02 1.97
CA GLY A 93 -8.15 -5.77 0.91
C GLY A 93 -6.63 -5.77 1.05
N THR A 94 -5.93 -5.93 -0.07
CA THR A 94 -4.46 -6.00 -0.10
C THR A 94 -3.85 -5.08 -1.14
N ILE A 95 -2.69 -4.53 -0.83
CA ILE A 95 -1.79 -3.86 -1.77
C ILE A 95 -0.67 -4.83 -2.10
N THR A 96 -0.51 -5.17 -3.38
CA THR A 96 0.50 -6.12 -3.85
C THR A 96 1.56 -5.42 -4.71
N ASP A 97 2.64 -6.15 -5.01
CA ASP A 97 3.81 -5.66 -5.73
C ASP A 97 4.49 -4.46 -5.04
N VAL A 98 4.38 -4.41 -3.71
CA VAL A 98 5.03 -3.37 -2.90
C VAL A 98 6.53 -3.56 -3.00
N GLY A 99 7.22 -2.53 -3.49
CA GLY A 99 8.66 -2.52 -3.69
C GLY A 99 9.25 -1.18 -3.29
N LEU A 100 10.07 -1.18 -2.24
CA LEU A 100 10.84 -0.03 -1.77
C LEU A 100 12.32 -0.34 -1.90
N HIS A 101 13.11 0.66 -2.27
CA HIS A 101 14.56 0.58 -2.33
C HIS A 101 15.17 1.67 -1.45
N PHE A 102 16.08 1.25 -0.58
CA PHE A 102 16.83 2.12 0.31
C PHE A 102 18.30 2.13 -0.14
N SER A 103 18.86 3.33 -0.22
CA SER A 103 20.28 3.53 -0.54
C SER A 103 20.90 4.61 0.32
N GLY A 104 22.01 4.28 0.96
CA GLY A 104 22.76 5.17 1.84
C GLY A 104 24.25 4.81 1.88
N PRO A 105 25.09 5.63 2.54
CA PRO A 105 26.55 5.56 2.42
C PRO A 105 27.20 4.22 2.78
N LEU A 106 26.52 3.34 3.51
CA LEU A 106 27.03 2.06 3.99
C LEU A 106 25.98 0.94 3.99
N CYS A 107 24.81 1.19 3.42
CA CYS A 107 23.69 0.25 3.47
C CYS A 107 22.79 0.48 2.27
N SER A 108 22.45 -0.61 1.59
CA SER A 108 21.41 -0.63 0.58
C SER A 108 20.61 -1.91 0.73
N LEU A 109 19.29 -1.80 0.58
CA LEU A 109 18.38 -2.93 0.64
C LEU A 109 17.13 -2.65 -0.19
N ASN A 110 16.40 -3.71 -0.49
CA ASN A 110 15.05 -3.65 -1.01
C ASN A 110 14.11 -4.20 0.05
N LEU A 111 12.93 -3.58 0.21
CA LEU A 111 11.81 -4.16 0.94
C LEU A 111 10.74 -4.52 -0.07
N GLY A 112 10.31 -5.78 -0.06
CA GLY A 112 9.32 -6.30 -0.99
C GLY A 112 8.22 -7.09 -0.28
N GLY A 113 6.99 -7.03 -0.79
CA GLY A 113 5.90 -7.83 -0.24
C GLY A 113 4.50 -7.35 -0.61
N SER A 114 3.58 -7.56 0.32
CA SER A 114 2.19 -7.13 0.23
C SER A 114 1.75 -6.58 1.57
N LEU A 115 0.81 -5.64 1.54
CA LEU A 115 0.27 -4.99 2.72
C LEU A 115 -1.24 -5.21 2.75
N ASP A 116 -1.82 -5.31 3.94
CA ASP A 116 -3.25 -5.20 4.10
C ASP A 116 -3.65 -3.72 4.03
N PHE A 117 -4.78 -3.40 3.42
CA PHE A 117 -5.34 -2.05 3.45
C PHE A 117 -6.77 -2.05 3.95
N SER A 118 -7.17 -0.90 4.48
CA SER A 118 -8.54 -0.52 4.74
C SER A 118 -8.80 0.88 4.22
N TYR A 119 -9.99 1.10 3.68
CA TYR A 119 -10.47 2.41 3.24
C TYR A 119 -11.81 2.71 3.90
N ASP A 120 -11.92 3.87 4.54
CA ASP A 120 -13.11 4.32 5.24
C ASP A 120 -13.76 5.46 4.44
N ASN A 121 -14.93 5.22 3.84
CA ASN A 121 -15.65 6.26 3.09
C ASN A 121 -15.99 7.48 3.97
N PRO A 122 -16.51 7.32 5.21
CA PRO A 122 -16.84 8.47 6.06
C PRO A 122 -15.68 9.45 6.32
N SER A 123 -14.47 8.94 6.53
CA SER A 123 -13.29 9.79 6.78
C SER A 123 -12.37 9.97 5.58
N HIS A 124 -12.74 9.41 4.42
CA HIS A 124 -11.91 9.31 3.21
C HIS A 124 -10.48 8.85 3.48
N THR A 125 -10.30 7.98 4.47
CA THR A 125 -8.97 7.58 4.94
C THR A 125 -8.63 6.18 4.47
N MET A 126 -7.51 6.03 3.77
CA MET A 126 -6.88 4.75 3.51
C MET A 126 -5.77 4.52 4.53
N ALA A 127 -5.80 3.38 5.20
CA ALA A 127 -4.70 2.91 6.03
C ALA A 127 -4.19 1.58 5.50
N TRP A 128 -2.89 1.38 5.48
CA TRP A 128 -2.29 0.08 5.17
C TRP A 128 -1.23 -0.31 6.18
N SER A 129 -1.04 -1.61 6.35
CA SER A 129 -0.04 -2.16 7.26
C SER A 129 0.36 -3.58 6.88
N GLY A 130 1.57 -3.98 7.24
CA GLY A 130 2.08 -5.33 7.06
C GLY A 130 3.58 -5.37 7.22
N ASP A 131 4.17 -6.53 6.95
CA ASP A 131 5.61 -6.73 7.03
C ASP A 131 6.18 -6.91 5.62
N LEU A 132 7.20 -6.13 5.28
CA LEU A 132 7.94 -6.29 4.03
C LEU A 132 9.25 -7.03 4.30
N THR A 133 9.66 -7.87 3.36
CA THR A 133 10.88 -8.67 3.50
C THR A 133 12.08 -7.93 2.90
N ALA A 134 13.17 -7.86 3.66
CA ALA A 134 14.45 -7.36 3.22
C ALA A 134 15.12 -8.31 2.22
N GLN A 135 15.50 -7.75 1.07
CA GLN A 135 16.11 -8.44 -0.06
C GLN A 135 17.24 -7.60 -0.62
N ASN A 136 18.19 -8.24 -1.31
CA ASN A 136 19.36 -7.59 -1.91
C ASN A 136 20.12 -6.70 -0.91
N VAL A 137 20.16 -7.10 0.37
CA VAL A 137 20.85 -6.36 1.41
C VAL A 137 22.36 -6.38 1.13
N SER A 138 22.94 -5.18 1.05
CA SER A 138 24.35 -4.95 0.84
C SER A 138 24.85 -3.91 1.84
N GLY A 139 25.90 -4.25 2.59
CA GLY A 139 26.38 -3.43 3.70
C GLY A 139 25.49 -3.59 4.93
N CYS A 140 25.06 -2.47 5.52
CA CYS A 140 24.22 -2.40 6.72
C CYS A 140 24.89 -2.91 8.01
N LEU A 141 26.21 -3.15 8.00
CA LEU A 141 27.02 -3.53 9.17
C LEU A 141 26.46 -4.74 9.96
N GLY A 142 25.70 -5.61 9.30
CA GLY A 142 25.02 -6.76 9.90
C GLY A 142 23.78 -6.41 10.74
N LEU A 143 23.33 -5.14 10.74
CA LEU A 143 22.12 -4.69 11.42
C LEU A 143 20.84 -5.11 10.70
N ILE A 144 20.91 -5.25 9.38
CA ILE A 144 19.82 -5.76 8.54
C ILE A 144 20.38 -6.90 7.69
N GLN A 145 19.60 -7.97 7.53
CA GLN A 145 19.95 -9.16 6.77
C GLN A 145 18.85 -9.54 5.78
N ASN A 146 19.22 -10.26 4.72
CA ASN A 146 18.26 -10.79 3.77
C ASN A 146 17.29 -11.78 4.46
N GLY A 147 15.99 -11.62 4.20
CA GLY A 147 14.94 -12.43 4.80
C GLY A 147 14.39 -11.86 6.12
N GLU A 148 14.99 -10.81 6.67
CA GLU A 148 14.39 -10.09 7.80
C GLU A 148 13.14 -9.33 7.37
N THR A 149 12.19 -9.18 8.29
CA THR A 149 10.92 -8.49 8.05
C THR A 149 10.94 -7.13 8.71
N GLU A 150 10.54 -6.11 7.95
CA GLU A 150 10.38 -4.73 8.44
C GLU A 150 8.90 -4.36 8.45
N PRO A 151 8.36 -3.92 9.61
CA PRO A 151 6.98 -3.50 9.69
C PRO A 151 6.78 -2.18 8.93
N VAL A 152 5.72 -2.12 8.15
CA VAL A 152 5.32 -0.93 7.40
C VAL A 152 3.88 -0.59 7.76
N SER A 153 3.61 0.69 7.95
CA SER A 153 2.24 1.21 8.08
C SER A 153 2.13 2.58 7.47
N ALA A 154 1.00 2.92 6.86
CA ALA A 154 0.73 4.27 6.41
C ALA A 154 -0.74 4.64 6.56
N THR A 155 -0.99 5.95 6.59
CA THR A 155 -2.34 6.53 6.56
C THR A 155 -2.36 7.68 5.55
N TYR A 156 -3.31 7.66 4.63
CA TYR A 156 -3.54 8.68 3.62
C TYR A 156 -4.98 9.16 3.66
N VAL A 157 -5.18 10.46 3.53
CA VAL A 157 -6.50 11.08 3.42
C VAL A 157 -6.70 11.56 1.99
N PHE A 158 -7.81 11.13 1.39
CA PHE A 158 -8.26 11.56 0.07
C PHE A 158 -9.32 12.66 0.23
N THR A 159 -9.42 13.53 -0.75
CA THR A 159 -10.39 14.66 -0.80
C THR A 159 -11.76 14.18 -1.27
N ASP A 160 -11.79 13.33 -2.31
CA ASP A 160 -13.03 12.90 -2.98
C ASP A 160 -12.85 11.52 -3.63
N LEU A 161 -13.01 10.48 -2.81
CA LEU A 161 -13.00 9.08 -3.23
C LEU A 161 -14.11 8.33 -2.48
N THR A 162 -14.77 7.39 -3.16
CA THR A 162 -15.78 6.52 -2.57
C THR A 162 -15.67 5.15 -3.20
N ILE A 163 -15.59 4.11 -2.36
CA ILE A 163 -15.51 2.71 -2.77
C ILE A 163 -16.64 1.95 -2.07
N THR A 164 -17.48 1.27 -2.85
CA THR A 164 -18.62 0.52 -2.31
C THR A 164 -18.74 -0.85 -2.99
N SER A 165 -19.38 -1.79 -2.30
CA SER A 165 -19.78 -3.07 -2.86
C SER A 165 -21.17 -3.45 -2.34
N PRO A 166 -22.04 -4.11 -3.15
CA PRO A 166 -23.37 -4.55 -2.74
C PRO A 166 -23.38 -5.51 -1.55
#